data_AF-A0A381KQF8-F1
#
_entry.id   AF-A0A381KQF8-F1
#
_cell.length_a   1.000
_cell.length_b   1.000
_cell.length_c   1.000
_cell.angle_alpha   90.00
_cell.angle_beta   90.00
_cell.angle_gamma   90.00
#
_symmetry.space_group_name_H-M   'P 1'
#
loop_
_entity.id
_entity.type
_entity.pdbx_description
1 polymer ?
#
loop_
_entity_poly.entity_id
_entity_poly.type
_entity_poly.pdbx_seq_one_letter_code
_entity_poly.pdbx_strand_id
1 'polypeptide(L)'
;MAKYTSDKATRLFYAAKTRSLGATKNTIRILHGGIIAEDLEYRDDSLVKIKKGYRSWIRKSENRAVTNAALDISVNYFGFNPLNPEVSLRNINFNKVILVLVNLGYGNCVPELNKLVEVMISLKEMEELDTCASCKRPYIVPVTNDTHCPRCRSLTMNSAITRYSKETINYEEPTAAVKLTVVDNDEEGVE
;
A
#
# COMPACT_ATOMS: atom_id res chain seq x y z
N MET A 1 22.30 -33.85 -13.63
CA MET A 1 22.32 -33.10 -12.36
C MET A 1 22.47 -31.62 -12.64
N ALA A 2 21.41 -30.82 -12.45
CA ALA A 2 21.51 -29.37 -12.61
C ALA A 2 22.33 -28.78 -11.45
N LYS A 3 23.45 -28.10 -11.75
CA LYS A 3 24.21 -27.33 -10.77
C LYS A 3 23.32 -26.18 -10.27
N TYR A 4 22.85 -26.27 -9.03
CA TYR A 4 22.16 -25.17 -8.37
C TYR A 4 23.18 -24.07 -8.07
N THR A 5 23.02 -22.91 -8.70
CA THR A 5 23.73 -21.69 -8.29
C THR A 5 23.17 -21.22 -6.94
N SER A 6 23.99 -20.60 -6.09
CA SER A 6 23.55 -20.11 -4.77
C SER A 6 22.34 -19.18 -4.86
N ASP A 7 22.21 -18.41 -5.95
CA ASP A 7 21.04 -17.58 -6.27
C ASP A 7 19.78 -18.43 -6.51
N LYS A 8 19.88 -19.50 -7.32
CA LYS A 8 18.75 -20.39 -7.58
C LYS A 8 18.24 -21.07 -6.31
N ALA A 9 19.14 -21.57 -5.46
CA ALA A 9 18.78 -22.19 -4.19
C ALA A 9 18.09 -21.21 -3.23
N THR A 10 18.59 -19.98 -3.16
CA THR A 10 18.00 -18.91 -2.34
C THR A 10 16.60 -18.53 -2.82
N ARG A 11 16.40 -18.40 -4.14
CA ARG A 11 15.08 -18.14 -4.73
C ARG A 11 14.10 -19.29 -4.49
N LEU A 12 14.54 -20.54 -4.63
CA LEU A 12 13.72 -21.71 -4.31
C LEU A 12 13.30 -21.73 -2.84
N PHE A 13 14.20 -21.41 -1.92
CA PHE A 13 13.87 -21.29 -0.50
C PHE A 13 12.80 -20.22 -0.24
N TYR A 14 12.96 -19.03 -0.81
CA TYR A 14 11.96 -17.98 -0.68
C TYR A 14 10.63 -18.34 -1.35
N ALA A 15 10.67 -18.96 -2.52
CA ALA A 15 9.47 -19.42 -3.22
C ALA A 15 8.73 -20.51 -2.45
N ALA A 16 9.45 -21.46 -1.83
CA ALA A 16 8.86 -22.47 -0.96
C ALA A 16 8.18 -21.83 0.28
N LYS A 17 8.79 -20.80 0.86
CA LYS A 17 8.16 -20.02 1.95
C LYS A 17 6.93 -19.23 1.48
N THR A 18 6.97 -18.66 0.28
CA THR A 18 5.80 -17.98 -0.31
C THR A 18 4.68 -18.99 -0.58
N ARG A 19 5.01 -20.20 -1.06
CA ARG A 19 4.06 -21.30 -1.27
C ARG A 19 3.42 -21.76 0.05
N SER A 20 4.18 -21.88 1.14
CA SER A 20 3.62 -22.31 2.43
C SER A 20 2.60 -21.33 3.01
N LEU A 21 2.62 -20.07 2.55
CA LEU A 21 1.60 -19.06 2.83
C LEU A 21 0.35 -19.17 1.94
N GLY A 22 0.24 -20.19 1.09
CA GLY A 22 -0.90 -20.42 0.19
C GLY A 22 -0.76 -19.77 -1.19
N ALA A 23 0.47 -19.45 -1.62
CA ALA A 23 0.68 -18.90 -2.96
C ALA A 23 0.45 -19.93 -4.07
N THR A 24 -0.29 -19.53 -5.09
CA THR A 24 -0.52 -20.30 -6.31
C THR A 24 0.72 -20.32 -7.20
N LYS A 25 0.77 -21.27 -8.14
CA LYS A 25 1.82 -21.32 -9.18
C LYS A 25 1.96 -20.00 -9.94
N ASN A 26 0.86 -19.32 -10.23
CA ASN A 26 0.90 -18.02 -10.91
C ASN A 26 1.57 -16.93 -10.04
N THR A 27 1.24 -16.89 -8.74
CA THR A 27 1.87 -15.93 -7.81
C THR A 27 3.36 -16.20 -7.64
N ILE A 28 3.77 -17.46 -7.54
CA ILE A 28 5.19 -17.83 -7.53
C ILE A 28 5.88 -17.41 -8.84
N ARG A 29 5.24 -17.63 -9.99
CA ARG A 29 5.76 -17.22 -11.30
C ARG A 29 5.98 -15.71 -11.38
N ILE A 30 5.06 -14.90 -10.85
CA ILE A 30 5.16 -13.44 -10.82
C ILE A 30 6.34 -13.00 -9.95
N LEU A 31 6.45 -13.55 -8.73
CA LEU A 31 7.43 -13.13 -7.73
C LEU A 31 8.84 -13.69 -7.96
N HIS A 32 8.97 -14.95 -8.35
CA HIS A 32 10.24 -15.69 -8.38
C HIS A 32 10.66 -16.15 -9.78
N GLY A 33 9.78 -16.00 -10.78
CA GLY A 33 10.02 -16.38 -12.17
C GLY A 33 9.55 -17.79 -12.53
N GLY A 34 9.40 -18.04 -13.84
CA GLY A 34 8.83 -19.29 -14.36
C GLY A 34 9.63 -20.54 -14.01
N ILE A 35 10.96 -20.51 -14.13
CA ILE A 35 11.83 -21.66 -13.83
C ILE A 35 11.64 -22.12 -12.37
N ILE A 36 11.64 -21.18 -11.43
CA ILE A 36 11.44 -21.47 -10.01
C ILE A 36 10.02 -21.99 -9.74
N ALA A 37 9.03 -21.45 -10.45
CA ALA A 37 7.66 -21.88 -10.33
C ALA A 37 7.44 -23.32 -10.82
N GLU A 38 8.13 -23.76 -11.87
CA GLU A 38 8.04 -25.14 -12.37
C GLU A 38 8.78 -26.15 -11.47
N ASP A 39 9.85 -25.71 -10.79
CA ASP A 39 10.64 -26.56 -9.88
C ASP A 39 9.94 -26.84 -8.53
N LEU A 40 8.77 -26.24 -8.28
CA LEU A 40 7.97 -26.44 -7.07
C LEU A 40 6.77 -27.35 -7.34
N GLU A 41 6.48 -28.22 -6.37
CA GLU A 41 5.22 -28.95 -6.35
C GLU A 41 4.08 -28.02 -5.92
N TYR A 42 2.85 -28.28 -6.34
CA TYR A 42 1.65 -27.55 -5.89
C TYR A 42 0.59 -28.55 -5.48
N ARG A 43 -0.31 -28.14 -4.59
CA ARG A 43 -1.51 -28.95 -4.32
C ARG A 43 -2.46 -28.80 -5.51
N ASP A 44 -3.23 -29.85 -5.79
CA ASP A 44 -4.28 -29.78 -6.80
C ASP A 44 -5.38 -28.82 -6.33
N ASP A 45 -5.35 -27.61 -6.88
CA ASP A 45 -6.25 -26.49 -6.53
C ASP A 45 -7.59 -26.55 -7.28
N SER A 46 -8.03 -27.75 -7.71
CA SER A 46 -9.30 -27.96 -8.41
C SER A 46 -10.55 -27.58 -7.60
N LEU A 47 -10.38 -27.18 -6.33
CA LEU A 47 -11.42 -26.70 -5.42
C LEU A 47 -11.35 -25.20 -5.10
N VAL A 48 -10.39 -24.45 -5.64
CA VAL A 48 -10.29 -23.00 -5.38
C VAL A 48 -11.35 -22.29 -6.24
N LYS A 49 -12.53 -22.07 -5.64
CA LYS A 49 -13.61 -21.26 -6.21
C LYS A 49 -13.04 -20.02 -6.89
N ILE A 50 -13.45 -19.78 -8.13
CA ILE A 50 -13.10 -18.60 -8.93
C ILE A 50 -13.49 -17.35 -8.13
N LYS A 51 -12.55 -16.82 -7.34
CA LYS A 51 -12.75 -15.61 -6.55
C LYS A 51 -12.76 -14.43 -7.52
N LYS A 52 -13.74 -13.53 -7.34
CA LYS A 52 -13.91 -12.30 -8.12
C LYS A 52 -12.56 -11.57 -8.37
N GLY A 53 -12.40 -10.96 -9.54
CA GLY A 53 -11.17 -10.28 -9.95
C GLY A 53 -10.69 -9.18 -8.99
N TYR A 54 -9.40 -8.83 -9.04
CA TYR A 54 -8.77 -7.89 -8.11
C TYR A 54 -9.54 -6.56 -7.91
N ARG A 55 -10.15 -6.01 -8.98
CA ARG A 55 -10.94 -4.77 -8.93
C ARG A 55 -12.10 -4.82 -7.95
N SER A 56 -12.81 -5.95 -7.91
CA SER A 56 -13.92 -6.12 -6.96
C SER A 56 -13.44 -6.34 -5.53
N TRP A 57 -12.25 -6.94 -5.38
CA TRP A 57 -11.64 -7.24 -4.10
C TRP A 57 -11.14 -5.97 -3.41
N ILE A 58 -10.51 -5.06 -4.17
CA ILE A 58 -9.98 -3.79 -3.64
C ILE A 58 -11.05 -2.74 -3.29
N ARG A 59 -12.29 -2.92 -3.75
CA ARG A 59 -13.41 -2.04 -3.35
C ARG A 59 -13.73 -2.12 -1.87
N LYS A 60 -13.39 -3.24 -1.21
CA LYS A 60 -13.54 -3.38 0.24
C LYS A 60 -12.52 -2.50 0.96
N SER A 61 -12.97 -1.70 1.93
CA SER A 61 -12.13 -0.76 2.69
C SER A 61 -10.94 -1.45 3.35
N GLU A 62 -11.15 -2.62 3.97
CA GLU A 62 -10.10 -3.41 4.61
C GLU A 62 -9.02 -3.85 3.62
N ASN A 63 -9.42 -4.40 2.47
CA ASN A 63 -8.49 -4.85 1.44
C ASN A 63 -7.70 -3.68 0.83
N ARG A 64 -8.35 -2.52 0.64
CA ARG A 64 -7.67 -1.31 0.19
C ARG A 64 -6.66 -0.83 1.23
N ALA A 65 -7.01 -0.85 2.52
CA ALA A 65 -6.10 -0.47 3.60
C ALA A 65 -4.88 -1.37 3.65
N VAL A 66 -5.07 -2.69 3.58
CA VAL A 66 -3.98 -3.69 3.47
C VAL A 66 -3.11 -3.42 2.25
N THR A 67 -3.72 -3.15 1.09
CA THR A 67 -2.98 -2.90 -0.15
C THR A 67 -2.17 -1.61 -0.06
N ASN A 68 -2.75 -0.54 0.50
CA ASN A 68 -2.04 0.73 0.70
C ASN A 68 -0.90 0.59 1.71
N ALA A 69 -1.07 -0.21 2.76
CA ALA A 69 0.01 -0.54 3.69
C ALA A 69 1.11 -1.34 2.98
N ALA A 70 0.74 -2.35 2.19
CA ALA A 70 1.69 -3.15 1.42
C ALA A 70 2.48 -2.28 0.44
N LEU A 71 1.80 -1.37 -0.26
CA LEU A 71 2.40 -0.41 -1.18
C LEU A 71 3.36 0.54 -0.48
N ASP A 72 2.95 1.19 0.63
CA ASP A 72 3.84 2.08 1.40
C ASP A 72 5.07 1.33 1.90
N ILE A 73 4.91 0.11 2.43
CA ILE A 73 6.04 -0.72 2.88
C ILE A 73 6.98 -1.06 1.74
N SER A 74 6.42 -1.51 0.61
CA SER A 74 7.19 -1.97 -0.54
C SER A 74 7.99 -0.84 -1.16
N VAL A 75 7.37 0.33 -1.33
CA VAL A 75 8.01 1.52 -1.89
C VAL A 75 9.11 2.04 -0.98
N ASN A 76 8.83 2.19 0.33
CA ASN A 76 9.77 2.85 1.23
C ASN A 76 10.94 1.97 1.70
N TYR A 77 10.70 0.67 1.90
CA TYR A 77 11.69 -0.21 2.54
C TYR A 77 12.29 -1.26 1.61
N PHE A 78 11.64 -1.53 0.48
CA PHE A 78 12.06 -2.61 -0.43
C PHE A 78 12.35 -2.13 -1.85
N GLY A 79 12.24 -0.82 -2.14
CA GLY A 79 12.57 -0.26 -3.46
C GLY A 79 11.58 -0.62 -4.56
N PHE A 80 10.32 -0.90 -4.21
CA PHE A 80 9.28 -1.20 -5.18
C PHE A 80 8.90 0.05 -6.00
N ASN A 81 8.89 -0.08 -7.34
CA ASN A 81 8.40 0.96 -8.24
C ASN A 81 7.02 0.57 -8.82
N PRO A 82 5.95 1.31 -8.48
CA PRO A 82 4.60 1.00 -8.98
C PRO A 82 4.42 1.22 -10.48
N LEU A 83 5.28 2.00 -11.14
CA LEU A 83 5.26 2.20 -12.60
C LEU A 83 5.83 1.00 -13.37
N ASN A 84 6.67 0.19 -12.70
CA ASN A 84 7.21 -1.05 -13.24
C ASN A 84 7.06 -2.18 -12.20
N PRO A 85 5.81 -2.61 -11.95
CA PRO A 85 5.53 -3.53 -10.86
C PRO A 85 6.08 -4.94 -11.13
N GLU A 86 6.17 -5.38 -12.39
CA GLU A 86 6.69 -6.70 -12.78
C GLU A 86 8.14 -6.89 -12.39
N VAL A 87 9.00 -5.94 -12.79
CA VAL A 87 10.43 -5.99 -12.46
C VAL A 87 10.63 -5.77 -10.97
N SER A 88 9.88 -4.84 -10.38
CA SER A 88 9.99 -4.53 -8.96
C SER A 88 9.63 -5.72 -8.07
N LEU A 89 8.51 -6.40 -8.34
CA LEU A 89 8.07 -7.57 -7.57
C LEU A 89 9.10 -8.71 -7.57
N ARG A 90 9.85 -8.87 -8.67
CA ARG A 90 10.92 -9.89 -8.77
C ARG A 90 12.17 -9.53 -7.98
N ASN A 91 12.41 -8.25 -7.74
CA ASN A 91 13.60 -7.76 -7.06
C ASN A 91 13.39 -7.60 -5.56
N ILE A 92 12.14 -7.51 -5.09
CA ILE A 92 11.82 -7.39 -3.67
C ILE A 92 11.67 -8.75 -3.00
N ASN A 93 12.06 -8.83 -1.72
CA ASN A 93 11.73 -9.98 -0.89
C ASN A 93 10.29 -9.85 -0.37
N PHE A 94 9.32 -10.32 -1.15
CA PHE A 94 7.91 -10.19 -0.82
C PHE A 94 7.53 -10.88 0.51
N ASN A 95 8.23 -11.95 0.90
CA ASN A 95 8.01 -12.60 2.19
C ASN A 95 8.30 -11.66 3.38
N LYS A 96 9.28 -10.75 3.23
CA LYS A 96 9.54 -9.72 4.26
C LYS A 96 8.45 -8.65 4.28
N VAL A 97 7.90 -8.27 3.12
CA VAL A 97 6.75 -7.35 3.06
C VAL A 97 5.56 -7.94 3.84
N ILE A 98 5.24 -9.21 3.59
CA ILE A 98 4.17 -9.91 4.31
C ILE A 98 4.44 -9.99 5.81
N LEU A 99 5.69 -10.29 6.21
CA LEU A 99 6.06 -10.32 7.62
C LEU A 99 5.83 -8.96 8.31
N VAL A 100 6.20 -7.85 7.65
CA VAL A 100 5.95 -6.50 8.18
C VAL A 100 4.45 -6.23 8.28
N LEU A 101 3.65 -6.61 7.27
CA LEU A 101 2.19 -6.47 7.31
C LEU A 101 1.56 -7.23 8.47
N VAL A 102 1.98 -8.47 8.72
CA VAL A 102 1.53 -9.26 9.87
C VAL A 102 1.84 -8.55 11.18
N ASN A 103 3.05 -8.00 11.33
CA ASN A 103 3.46 -7.27 12.53
C ASN A 103 2.70 -5.95 12.74
N LEU A 104 2.17 -5.35 11.67
CA LEU A 104 1.32 -4.15 11.73
C LEU A 104 -0.16 -4.48 12.02
N GLY A 105 -0.50 -5.75 12.26
CA GLY A 105 -1.87 -6.18 12.54
C GLY A 105 -2.68 -6.56 11.30
N TYR A 106 -2.08 -6.56 10.10
CA TYR A 106 -2.74 -6.99 8.86
C TYR A 106 -2.64 -8.51 8.63
N GLY A 107 -2.49 -9.33 9.68
CA GLY A 107 -2.31 -10.79 9.55
C GLY A 107 -3.41 -11.51 8.73
N ASN A 108 -4.62 -10.94 8.70
CA ASN A 108 -5.74 -11.40 7.88
C ASN A 108 -5.49 -11.33 6.36
N CYS A 109 -4.41 -10.66 5.92
CA CYS A 109 -4.05 -10.58 4.50
C CYS A 109 -3.32 -11.82 3.97
N VAL A 110 -2.76 -12.66 4.85
CA VAL A 110 -1.96 -13.84 4.45
C VAL A 110 -2.78 -14.82 3.58
N PRO A 111 -4.04 -15.15 3.91
CA PRO A 111 -4.89 -16.00 3.04
C PRO A 111 -5.23 -15.38 1.68
N GLU A 112 -5.07 -14.08 1.52
CA GLU A 112 -5.37 -13.32 0.30
C GLU A 112 -4.08 -12.86 -0.42
N LEU A 113 -2.93 -13.47 -0.09
CA LEU A 113 -1.62 -13.18 -0.70
C LEU A 113 -1.68 -13.14 -2.23
N ASN A 114 -2.36 -14.10 -2.83
CA ASN A 114 -2.51 -14.18 -4.28
C ASN A 114 -3.20 -12.93 -4.86
N LYS A 115 -4.23 -12.44 -4.17
CA LYS A 115 -4.95 -11.22 -4.56
C LYS A 115 -4.12 -9.97 -4.34
N LEU A 116 -3.34 -9.91 -3.27
CA LEU A 116 -2.42 -8.80 -3.04
C LEU A 116 -1.39 -8.69 -4.17
N VAL A 117 -0.80 -9.81 -4.59
CA VAL A 117 0.15 -9.83 -5.71
C VAL A 117 -0.54 -9.49 -7.04
N GLU A 118 -1.77 -9.98 -7.27
CA GLU A 118 -2.60 -9.62 -8.43
C GLU A 118 -2.86 -8.10 -8.49
N VAL A 119 -3.16 -7.46 -7.35
CA VAL A 119 -3.30 -6.00 -7.31
C VAL A 119 -1.96 -5.31 -7.58
N MET A 120 -0.89 -5.74 -6.90
CA MET A 120 0.42 -5.09 -7.01
C MET A 120 1.00 -5.15 -8.42
N ILE A 121 0.78 -6.25 -9.14
CA ILE A 121 1.19 -6.38 -10.55
C ILE A 121 0.35 -5.49 -11.48
N SER A 122 -0.92 -5.26 -11.15
CA SER A 122 -1.84 -4.44 -11.94
C SER A 122 -1.82 -2.95 -11.60
N LEU A 123 -0.98 -2.49 -10.67
CA LEU A 123 -0.93 -1.07 -10.25
C LEU A 123 -0.74 -0.08 -11.40
N LYS A 124 0.06 -0.46 -12.41
CA LYS A 124 0.30 0.38 -13.60
C LYS A 124 -0.98 0.70 -14.38
N GLU A 125 -1.98 -0.17 -14.31
CA GLU A 125 -3.23 -0.07 -15.07
C GLU A 125 -4.41 0.42 -14.21
N MET A 126 -4.16 0.73 -12.93
CA MET A 126 -5.20 1.18 -12.01
C MET A 126 -5.43 2.68 -12.14
N GLU A 127 -6.65 3.08 -12.47
CA GLU A 127 -7.08 4.49 -12.50
C GLU A 127 -7.07 5.10 -11.09
N GLU A 128 -7.27 4.28 -10.06
CA GLU A 128 -7.30 4.74 -8.67
C GLU A 128 -5.91 4.93 -8.05
N LEU A 129 -4.83 4.67 -8.79
CA LEU A 129 -3.46 4.92 -8.33
C LEU A 129 -3.12 6.41 -8.53
N ASP A 130 -2.89 7.12 -7.43
CA ASP A 130 -2.50 8.53 -7.46
C ASP A 130 -1.39 8.81 -6.44
N THR A 131 -0.89 10.05 -6.42
CA THR A 131 0.14 10.52 -5.50
C THR A 131 -0.46 11.38 -4.40
N CYS A 132 -0.02 11.15 -3.17
CA CYS A 132 -0.47 11.90 -2.00
C CYS A 132 -0.11 13.38 -2.14
N ALA A 133 -1.06 14.28 -1.91
CA ALA A 133 -0.83 15.72 -2.01
C ALA A 133 0.30 16.20 -1.08
N SER A 134 0.39 15.63 0.13
CA SER A 134 1.36 15.99 1.18
C SER A 134 2.73 15.34 0.98
N CYS A 135 2.82 14.00 0.89
CA CYS A 135 4.10 13.30 0.84
C CYS A 135 4.56 12.87 -0.55
N LYS A 136 3.76 13.17 -1.60
CA LYS A 136 4.01 12.81 -3.01
C LYS A 136 4.18 11.30 -3.28
N ARG A 137 3.73 10.45 -2.34
CA ARG A 137 3.85 8.99 -2.45
C ARG A 137 2.66 8.36 -3.17
N PRO A 138 2.88 7.28 -3.93
CA PRO A 138 1.83 6.53 -4.58
C PRO A 138 0.92 5.86 -3.55
N TYR A 139 -0.40 5.94 -3.75
CA TYR A 139 -1.41 5.24 -2.97
C TYR A 139 -2.67 5.04 -3.81
N ILE A 140 -3.50 4.10 -3.39
CA ILE A 140 -4.79 3.81 -4.01
C ILE A 140 -5.84 4.70 -3.34
N VAL A 141 -6.41 5.60 -4.13
CA VAL A 141 -7.37 6.61 -3.70
C VAL A 141 -8.62 5.92 -3.13
N PRO A 142 -9.08 6.29 -1.92
CA PRO A 142 -10.30 5.75 -1.36
C PRO A 142 -11.54 6.30 -2.07
N VAL A 143 -12.69 5.62 -1.96
CA VAL A 143 -13.97 6.08 -2.55
C VAL A 143 -14.39 7.47 -2.05
N THR A 144 -13.90 7.89 -0.88
CA THR A 144 -14.14 9.23 -0.34
C THR A 144 -13.36 10.33 -1.07
N ASN A 145 -12.56 10.00 -2.10
CA ASN A 145 -11.70 10.92 -2.84
C ASN A 145 -10.81 11.78 -1.94
N ASP A 146 -10.29 11.18 -0.88
CA ASP A 146 -9.33 11.83 0.00
C ASP A 146 -8.00 11.97 -0.75
N THR A 147 -7.44 13.18 -0.77
CA THR A 147 -6.19 13.53 -1.46
C THR A 147 -4.93 13.16 -0.66
N HIS A 148 -5.10 12.73 0.60
CA HIS A 148 -4.02 12.35 1.49
C HIS A 148 -3.96 10.83 1.68
N CYS A 149 -2.75 10.27 1.61
CA CYS A 149 -2.57 8.84 1.86
C CYS A 149 -2.88 8.47 3.33
N PRO A 150 -3.22 7.18 3.61
CA PRO A 150 -3.56 6.73 4.96
C PRO A 150 -2.52 7.08 6.03
N ARG A 151 -1.24 7.10 5.66
CA ARG A 151 -0.13 7.47 6.56
C ARG A 151 -0.18 8.95 6.95
N CYS A 152 -0.29 9.85 5.98
CA CYS A 152 -0.39 11.29 6.25
C CYS A 152 -1.65 11.60 7.07
N ARG A 153 -2.77 10.97 6.73
CA ARG A 153 -4.02 11.14 7.48
C ARG A 153 -3.91 10.66 8.93
N SER A 154 -3.26 9.52 9.16
CA SER A 154 -3.03 8.99 10.51
C SER A 154 -2.12 9.91 11.33
N LEU A 155 -1.09 10.51 10.72
CA LEU A 155 -0.23 11.49 11.39
C LEU A 155 -1.01 12.74 11.81
N THR A 156 -1.86 13.27 10.94
CA THR A 156 -2.74 14.40 11.27
C THR A 156 -3.68 14.04 12.42
N MET A 157 -4.32 12.87 12.37
CA MET A 157 -5.22 12.40 13.43
C MET A 157 -4.48 12.22 14.77
N ASN A 158 -3.30 11.59 14.77
CA ASN A 158 -2.49 11.43 15.98
C ASN A 158 -2.06 12.78 16.55
N SER A 159 -1.71 13.74 15.70
CA SER A 159 -1.39 15.10 16.15
C SER A 159 -2.60 15.79 16.78
N ALA A 160 -3.80 15.60 16.22
CA ALA A 160 -5.04 16.15 16.77
C ALA A 160 -5.39 15.50 18.11
N ILE A 161 -5.33 14.16 18.20
CA ILE A 161 -5.54 13.43 19.46
C ILE A 161 -4.58 13.94 20.52
N THR A 162 -3.28 14.04 20.20
CA THR A 162 -2.27 14.55 21.15
C THR A 162 -2.53 15.99 21.60
N ARG A 163 -3.17 16.83 20.76
CA ARG A 163 -3.53 18.20 21.14
C ARG A 163 -4.74 18.23 22.06
N TYR A 164 -5.79 17.47 21.74
CA TYR A 164 -7.06 17.48 22.47
C TYR A 164 -7.10 16.54 23.68
N SER A 165 -6.16 15.60 23.80
CA SER A 165 -6.00 14.72 24.96
C SER A 165 -5.16 15.34 26.07
N LYS A 166 -4.63 16.55 25.88
CA LYS A 166 -3.96 17.30 26.95
C LYS A 166 -5.01 17.87 27.90
N GLU A 167 -4.86 17.61 29.19
CA GLU A 167 -5.74 18.13 30.26
C GLU A 167 -5.78 19.66 30.31
N THR A 168 -4.73 20.32 29.80
CA THR A 168 -4.63 21.78 29.69
C THR A 168 -4.52 22.19 28.22
N ILE A 169 -5.56 22.85 27.71
CA ILE A 169 -5.50 23.57 26.44
C ILE A 169 -4.72 24.87 26.71
N ASN A 170 -3.46 24.94 26.30
CA ASN A 170 -2.75 26.22 26.26
C ASN A 170 -3.37 27.06 25.14
N TYR A 171 -4.29 27.94 25.51
CA TYR A 171 -4.65 29.09 24.67
C TYR A 171 -3.46 30.06 24.74
N GLU A 172 -2.50 29.93 23.82
CA GLU A 172 -1.70 31.10 23.49
C GLU A 172 -2.63 32.04 22.73
N GLU A 173 -3.06 33.11 23.39
CA GLU A 173 -3.75 34.20 22.72
C GLU A 173 -2.91 34.64 21.53
N PRO A 174 -3.48 34.75 20.31
CA PRO A 174 -2.75 35.31 19.19
C PRO A 174 -2.38 36.74 19.58
N THR A 175 -1.10 36.97 19.89
CA THR A 175 -0.56 38.30 20.11
C THR A 175 -0.93 39.15 18.90
N ALA A 176 -1.77 40.17 19.14
CA ALA A 176 -2.15 41.19 18.17
C ALA A 176 -0.93 41.64 17.32
N ALA A 177 -1.01 41.87 16.02
CA ALA A 177 -2.12 42.40 15.25
C ALA A 177 -2.07 41.90 13.81
N VAL A 178 -3.13 41.22 13.36
CA VAL A 178 -3.49 41.26 11.95
C VAL A 178 -4.29 42.55 11.79
N LYS A 179 -3.65 43.60 11.25
CA LYS A 179 -4.37 44.76 10.74
C LYS A 179 -5.26 44.26 9.59
N LEU A 180 -6.51 43.96 9.90
CA LEU A 180 -7.58 43.95 8.91
C LEU A 180 -7.71 45.38 8.42
N THR A 181 -7.10 45.68 7.27
CA THR A 181 -7.51 46.83 6.47
C THR A 181 -8.91 46.53 5.97
N VAL A 182 -9.90 47.03 6.71
CA VAL A 182 -11.24 47.24 6.18
C VAL A 182 -11.07 48.28 5.07
N VAL A 183 -11.28 47.85 3.83
CA VAL A 183 -11.47 48.78 2.72
C VAL A 183 -12.92 49.22 2.86
N ASP A 184 -13.13 50.36 3.48
CA ASP A 184 -14.42 51.02 3.50
C ASP A 184 -14.75 51.43 2.05
N ASN A 185 -15.72 50.75 1.47
CA ASN A 185 -16.42 51.22 0.28
C ASN A 185 -17.43 52.26 0.74
N ASP A 186 -17.02 53.52 0.78
CA ASP A 186 -17.97 54.64 0.85
C ASP A 186 -18.39 55.00 -0.58
N GLU A 187 -19.58 54.52 -0.96
CA GLU A 187 -20.43 55.22 -1.92
C GLU A 187 -21.09 56.44 -1.23
N GLU A 188 -21.51 57.40 -2.06
CA GLU A 188 -22.12 58.73 -1.80
C GLU A 188 -21.11 59.89 -1.74
N GLY A 189 -21.08 60.92 -2.61
CA GLY A 189 -21.99 61.42 -3.64
C GLY A 189 -21.92 62.97 -3.64
N VAL A 190 -22.16 63.60 -4.81
CA VAL A 190 -22.41 65.06 -5.05
C VAL A 190 -21.13 65.93 -5.11
N GLU A 191 -20.84 66.79 -6.11
CA GLU A 191 -21.64 67.62 -7.04
C GLU A 191 -21.34 67.39 -8.54
#